data_AF-A0A7C5GN66-F1
#
_entry.id   AF-A0A7C5GN66-F1
#
_cell.length_a   1.000
_cell.length_b   1.000
_cell.length_c   1.000
_cell.angle_alpha   90.00
_cell.angle_beta   90.00
_cell.angle_gamma   90.00
#
_symmetry.space_group_name_H-M   'P 1'
#
loop_
_entity.id
_entity.type
_entity.pdbx_description
1 polymer ?
#
loop_
_entity_poly.entity_id
_entity_poly.type
_entity_poly.pdbx_seq_one_letter_code
_entity_poly.pdbx_strand_id
1 'polypeptide(L)'
;VLTAKADAQPCVRWSHVAVRRYQQALYLLNNHPSFEQAPLSTTITDHYQWDLQQDFVMPHSRRKHCLRVEYFAAWKGILQTQGKMLTIRFRKNGEKVRLPQRSQRISLKDLMQTLSIPPWERAYVPLVFLDDQLIACYGYKIYETG
;
A
#
# COMPACT_ATOMS: atom_id res chain seq x y z
N VAL A 1 -2.12 -4.06 35.98
CA VAL A 1 -2.90 -4.57 34.82
C VAL A 1 -3.62 -3.38 34.20
N LEU A 2 -3.24 -2.95 33.00
CA LEU A 2 -3.91 -1.84 32.31
C LEU A 2 -5.12 -2.39 31.53
N THR A 3 -6.32 -2.16 32.08
CA THR A 3 -7.61 -2.45 31.46
C THR A 3 -7.91 -1.41 30.36
N ALA A 4 -7.36 -1.61 29.16
CA ALA A 4 -7.73 -0.82 27.99
C ALA A 4 -8.95 -1.43 27.28
N LYS A 5 -9.94 -0.60 26.93
CA LYS A 5 -11.13 -0.97 26.15
C LYS A 5 -10.72 -1.63 24.82
N ALA A 6 -11.52 -2.61 24.36
CA ALA A 6 -11.25 -3.47 23.19
C ALA A 6 -11.04 -2.72 21.85
N ASP A 7 -11.39 -1.44 21.77
CA ASP A 7 -11.26 -0.59 20.57
C ASP A 7 -10.33 0.61 20.78
N ALA A 8 -9.61 0.67 21.90
CA ALA A 8 -8.52 1.63 22.03
C ALA A 8 -7.40 1.19 21.07
N GLN A 9 -6.89 2.11 20.25
CA GLN A 9 -5.58 1.97 19.61
C GLN A 9 -4.53 2.52 20.60
N PRO A 10 -4.07 1.74 21.62
CA PRO A 10 -3.09 2.25 22.55
C PRO A 10 -1.83 2.58 21.74
N CYS A 11 -1.47 3.86 21.76
CA CYS A 11 -0.22 4.36 21.22
C CYS A 11 0.58 4.85 22.41
N VAL A 12 1.66 4.14 22.74
CA VAL A 12 2.64 4.62 23.71
C VAL A 12 3.79 5.21 22.92
N ARG A 13 4.05 6.50 23.13
CA ARG A 13 5.10 7.26 22.44
C ARG A 13 6.21 7.55 23.43
N TRP A 14 7.41 7.12 23.10
CA TRP A 14 8.63 7.46 23.84
C TRP A 14 9.71 7.87 22.85
N SER A 15 10.07 9.16 22.86
CA SER A 15 11.09 9.72 21.97
C SER A 15 10.80 9.40 20.48
N HIS A 16 11.76 8.80 19.76
CA HIS A 16 11.64 8.37 18.36
C HIS A 16 10.93 7.02 18.18
N VAL A 17 10.22 6.49 19.19
CA VAL A 17 9.56 5.18 19.08
C VAL A 17 8.09 5.30 19.48
N ALA A 18 7.20 4.75 18.66
CA ALA A 18 5.80 4.58 18.97
C ALA A 18 5.46 3.10 18.97
N VAL A 19 5.01 2.60 20.11
CA VAL A 19 4.42 1.26 20.21
C VAL A 19 2.93 1.40 19.91
N ARG A 20 2.43 0.67 18.92
CA ARG A 20 1.01 0.60 18.59
C ARG A 20 0.50 -0.83 18.63
N ARG A 21 -0.71 -1.04 19.17
CA ARG A 21 -1.38 -2.35 19.13
C ARG A 21 -2.33 -2.44 17.94
N TYR A 22 -2.26 -3.53 17.17
CA TYR A 22 -3.22 -3.87 16.13
C TYR A 22 -3.38 -5.39 16.03
N GLN A 23 -4.62 -5.88 15.96
CA GLN A 23 -4.96 -7.32 15.90
C GLN A 23 -4.16 -8.20 16.88
N GLN A 24 -4.16 -7.82 18.17
CA GLN A 24 -3.43 -8.51 19.25
C GLN A 24 -1.89 -8.54 19.12
N ALA A 25 -1.30 -7.90 18.12
CA ALA A 25 0.14 -7.71 17.99
C ALA A 25 0.58 -6.30 18.40
N LEU A 26 1.81 -6.18 18.89
CA LEU A 26 2.48 -4.90 19.17
C LEU A 26 3.44 -4.57 18.03
N TYR A 27 3.31 -3.38 17.47
CA TYR A 27 4.16 -2.83 16.43
C TYR A 27 5.06 -1.75 17.03
N LEU A 28 6.37 -1.94 16.94
CA LEU A 28 7.36 -0.90 17.22
C LEU A 28 7.54 -0.06 15.95
N LEU A 29 7.11 1.19 16.00
CA LEU A 29 7.27 2.15 14.92
C LEU A 29 8.39 3.12 15.28
N ASN A 30 9.27 3.39 14.32
CA ASN A 30 10.21 4.50 14.44
C ASN A 30 9.41 5.79 14.20
N ASN A 31 9.10 6.49 15.29
CA ASN A 31 8.35 7.73 15.35
C ASN A 31 9.25 8.96 15.23
N HIS A 32 10.33 8.86 14.46
CA HIS A 32 11.16 10.02 14.15
C HIS A 32 10.26 11.12 13.55
N PRO A 33 10.37 12.39 13.97
CA PRO A 33 9.44 13.46 13.59
C PRO A 33 9.33 13.70 12.06
N SER A 34 10.26 13.18 11.27
CA SER A 34 10.13 13.10 9.80
C SER A 34 9.09 12.08 9.29
N PHE A 35 8.49 11.24 10.15
CA PHE A 35 7.43 10.28 9.82
C PHE A 35 6.02 10.71 10.28
N GLU A 36 5.89 11.71 11.15
CA GLU A 36 4.58 12.13 11.71
C GLU A 36 3.81 13.14 10.84
N GLN A 37 4.47 13.81 9.91
CA GLN A 37 3.76 14.66 8.94
C GLN A 37 3.25 13.80 7.79
N ALA A 38 1.99 13.38 7.84
CA ALA A 38 1.28 12.82 6.70
C ALA A 38 0.43 13.90 6.00
N PRO A 39 0.15 13.80 4.68
CA PRO A 39 0.66 12.83 3.70
C PRO A 39 1.62 13.48 2.70
N LEU A 40 2.36 12.64 1.97
CA LEU A 40 2.85 12.98 0.64
C LEU A 40 1.65 13.35 -0.24
N SER A 41 1.25 14.62 -0.25
CA SER A 41 0.57 15.22 -1.39
C SER A 41 0.75 16.72 -1.28
N THR A 42 1.63 17.25 -2.13
CA THR A 42 1.43 18.54 -2.78
C THR A 42 2.49 18.68 -3.87
N THR A 43 2.24 18.08 -5.04
CA THR A 43 3.06 18.20 -6.28
C THR A 43 4.26 17.23 -6.25
N ILE A 44 4.38 16.22 -7.13
CA ILE A 44 4.67 16.39 -8.56
C ILE A 44 4.11 15.26 -9.47
N THR A 45 3.88 14.02 -9.00
CA THR A 45 3.15 13.00 -9.80
C THR A 45 2.56 11.91 -8.89
N ASP A 46 1.24 11.83 -8.75
CA ASP A 46 0.54 10.81 -7.93
C ASP A 46 0.49 9.41 -8.57
N HIS A 47 1.07 9.29 -9.77
CA HIS A 47 0.95 8.14 -10.65
C HIS A 47 2.31 7.88 -11.28
N TYR A 48 2.91 6.73 -10.96
CA TYR A 48 4.15 6.30 -11.61
C TYR A 48 3.83 5.23 -12.64
N GLN A 49 4.28 5.43 -13.87
CA GLN A 49 4.21 4.39 -14.88
C GLN A 49 5.34 3.39 -14.65
N TRP A 50 5.03 2.11 -14.75
CA TRP A 50 6.00 1.04 -14.63
C TRP A 50 5.81 0.06 -15.78
N ASP A 51 6.90 -0.18 -16.53
CA ASP A 51 6.91 -1.00 -17.73
C ASP A 51 7.40 -2.45 -17.49
N LEU A 52 7.69 -2.80 -16.23
CA LEU A 52 8.30 -4.08 -15.84
C LEU A 52 9.64 -4.39 -16.54
N GLN A 53 10.35 -3.40 -17.07
CA GLN A 53 11.68 -3.63 -17.64
C GLN A 53 12.75 -3.76 -16.55
N GLN A 54 12.61 -2.97 -15.49
CA GLN A 54 13.52 -2.97 -14.34
C GLN A 54 12.75 -2.79 -13.03
N ASP A 55 13.41 -3.11 -11.93
CA ASP A 55 12.87 -2.87 -10.59
C ASP A 55 12.52 -1.39 -10.42
N PHE A 56 11.34 -1.11 -9.90
CA PHE A 56 10.89 0.25 -9.70
C PHE A 56 11.22 0.70 -8.28
N VAL A 57 12.22 1.59 -8.19
CA VAL A 57 12.55 2.28 -6.93
C VAL A 57 11.68 3.52 -6.82
N MET A 58 10.88 3.61 -5.76
CA MET A 58 9.97 4.73 -5.55
C MET A 58 10.74 6.05 -5.41
N PRO A 59 10.54 7.01 -6.33
CA PRO A 59 11.14 8.32 -6.19
C PRO A 59 10.35 9.09 -5.13
N HIS A 60 11.06 9.77 -4.23
CA HIS A 60 10.47 10.63 -3.19
C HIS A 60 9.64 9.91 -2.10
N SER A 61 9.69 8.58 -1.99
CA SER A 61 9.03 7.89 -0.88
C SER A 61 9.89 7.93 0.38
N ARG A 62 9.30 8.34 1.51
CA ARG A 62 9.99 8.33 2.82
C ARG A 62 10.41 6.93 3.28
N ARG A 63 9.73 5.88 2.78
CA ARG A 63 10.15 4.48 2.89
C ARG A 63 10.82 4.08 1.57
N LYS A 64 11.99 3.43 1.61
CA LYS A 64 12.64 2.90 0.40
C LYS A 64 11.86 1.69 -0.12
N HIS A 65 10.83 1.93 -0.92
CA HIS A 65 10.11 0.87 -1.61
C HIS A 65 10.82 0.56 -2.93
N CYS A 66 11.21 -0.70 -3.10
CA CYS A 66 11.69 -1.25 -4.37
C CYS A 66 10.69 -2.31 -4.81
N LEU A 67 9.95 -2.05 -5.88
CA LEU A 67 9.01 -2.98 -6.50
C LEU A 67 9.79 -3.85 -7.47
N ARG A 68 9.90 -5.13 -7.15
CA ARG A 68 10.69 -6.06 -7.96
C ARG A 68 9.89 -6.62 -9.12
N VAL A 69 10.51 -6.66 -10.30
CA VAL A 69 9.88 -7.19 -11.52
C VAL A 69 9.51 -8.66 -11.37
N GLU A 70 10.31 -9.43 -10.63
CA GLU A 70 10.10 -10.87 -10.42
C GLU A 70 8.69 -11.20 -9.90
N TYR A 71 8.12 -10.35 -9.04
CA TYR A 71 6.78 -10.55 -8.49
C TYR A 71 5.64 -10.27 -9.46
N PHE A 72 5.94 -9.62 -10.59
CA PHE A 72 4.97 -9.23 -11.61
C PHE A 72 5.27 -9.88 -12.97
N ALA A 73 6.11 -10.91 -13.00
CA ALA A 73 6.51 -11.60 -14.23
C ALA A 73 5.30 -12.09 -15.05
N ALA A 74 4.23 -12.56 -14.39
CA ALA A 74 2.98 -12.99 -15.02
C ALA A 74 2.29 -11.88 -15.85
N TRP A 75 2.50 -10.61 -15.48
CA TRP A 75 1.88 -9.46 -16.14
C TRP A 75 2.67 -8.93 -17.34
N LYS A 76 3.95 -9.31 -17.47
CA LYS A 76 4.82 -8.84 -18.57
C LYS A 76 4.24 -9.17 -19.95
N GLY A 77 3.72 -10.38 -20.12
CA GLY A 77 3.05 -10.79 -21.36
C GLY A 77 1.81 -9.97 -21.67
N ILE A 78 1.03 -9.61 -20.65
CA ILE A 78 -0.21 -8.83 -20.80
C ILE A 78 0.11 -7.38 -21.19
N LEU A 79 1.15 -6.77 -20.63
CA LEU A 79 1.58 -5.41 -21.02
C LEU A 79 1.99 -5.36 -22.50
N GLN A 80 2.75 -6.36 -22.96
CA GLN A 80 3.25 -6.40 -24.34
C GLN A 80 2.17 -6.74 -25.36
N THR A 81 1.24 -7.65 -25.03
CA THR A 81 0.24 -8.15 -25.98
C THR A 81 -1.04 -7.30 -26.01
N GLN A 82 -1.45 -6.72 -24.88
CA GLN A 82 -2.70 -5.96 -24.78
C GLN A 82 -2.48 -4.44 -24.76
N GLY A 83 -1.22 -3.97 -24.79
CA GLY A 83 -0.89 -2.54 -24.73
C GLY A 83 -1.35 -1.86 -23.44
N LYS A 84 -1.53 -2.64 -22.36
CA LYS A 84 -1.95 -2.13 -21.05
C LYS A 84 -0.77 -1.53 -20.30
N MET A 85 -1.06 -0.71 -19.30
CA MET A 85 -0.04 0.01 -18.55
C MET A 85 -0.13 -0.26 -17.05
N LEU A 86 1.01 -0.56 -16.40
CA LEU A 86 1.03 -0.53 -14.94
C LEU A 86 1.21 0.90 -14.43
N THR A 87 0.33 1.25 -13.51
CA THR A 87 0.43 2.50 -12.76
C THR A 87 0.57 2.19 -11.28
N ILE A 88 1.57 2.76 -10.64
CA ILE A 88 1.74 2.69 -9.20
C ILE A 88 1.17 3.96 -8.58
N ARG A 89 0.31 3.79 -7.59
CA ARG A 89 -0.44 4.86 -6.92
C ARG A 89 -0.38 4.66 -5.41
N PHE A 90 -0.72 5.68 -4.65
CA PHE A 90 -0.91 5.58 -3.20
C PHE A 90 -2.35 5.83 -2.81
N ARG A 91 -2.70 5.35 -1.62
CA ARG A 91 -4.06 5.45 -1.11
C ARG A 91 -4.54 6.90 -1.05
N LYS A 92 -5.68 7.17 -1.69
CA LYS A 92 -6.51 8.36 -1.53
C LYS A 92 -7.74 8.03 -0.67
N ASN A 93 -8.17 8.95 0.18
CA ASN A 93 -9.30 8.69 1.06
C ASN A 93 -10.60 8.52 0.25
N GLY A 94 -11.41 7.52 0.60
CA GLY A 94 -12.72 7.27 -0.01
C GLY A 94 -12.71 6.50 -1.33
N GLU A 95 -11.55 6.03 -1.80
CA GLU A 95 -11.48 5.35 -3.11
C GLU A 95 -12.05 3.91 -3.09
N LYS A 96 -12.60 3.52 -4.23
CA LYS A 96 -13.02 2.15 -4.52
C LYS A 96 -12.17 1.60 -5.65
N VAL A 97 -11.74 0.35 -5.51
CA VAL A 97 -10.86 -0.34 -6.45
C VAL A 97 -11.57 -1.55 -7.05
N ARG A 98 -11.21 -1.90 -8.29
CA ARG A 98 -11.66 -3.13 -8.95
C ARG A 98 -10.53 -4.15 -8.89
N LEU A 99 -10.82 -5.38 -8.49
CA LEU A 99 -9.84 -6.47 -8.51
C LEU A 99 -9.91 -7.23 -9.85
N PRO A 100 -8.84 -7.89 -10.31
CA PRO A 100 -8.86 -8.70 -11.54
C PRO A 100 -9.91 -9.81 -11.50
N GLN A 101 -10.05 -10.47 -10.35
CA GLN A 101 -10.93 -11.62 -10.13
C GLN A 101 -12.38 -11.24 -9.79
N ARG A 102 -12.71 -9.93 -9.72
CA ARG A 102 -14.04 -9.45 -9.32
C ARG A 102 -14.51 -8.29 -10.18
N SER A 103 -15.74 -8.38 -10.68
CA SER A 103 -16.36 -7.29 -11.44
C SER A 103 -16.78 -6.12 -10.54
N GLN A 104 -17.14 -6.39 -9.29
CA GLN A 104 -17.60 -5.37 -8.36
C GLN A 104 -16.43 -4.58 -7.76
N ARG A 105 -16.62 -3.26 -7.63
CA ARG A 105 -15.69 -2.38 -6.92
C ARG A 105 -15.85 -2.55 -5.42
N ILE A 106 -14.74 -2.62 -4.70
CA ILE A 106 -14.70 -2.69 -3.23
C ILE A 106 -14.03 -1.43 -2.67
N SER A 107 -14.44 -1.03 -1.48
CA SER A 107 -13.75 0.03 -0.73
C SER A 107 -12.31 -0.39 -0.48
N LEU A 108 -11.35 0.47 -0.81
CA LEU A 108 -9.94 0.18 -0.53
C LEU A 108 -9.71 0.01 0.98
N LYS A 109 -10.46 0.75 1.82
CA LYS A 109 -10.40 0.58 3.28
C LYS A 109 -10.72 -0.86 3.68
N ASP A 110 -11.78 -1.43 3.12
CA ASP A 110 -12.25 -2.76 3.48
C ASP A 110 -11.26 -3.82 2.98
N LEU A 111 -10.75 -3.65 1.75
CA LEU A 111 -9.69 -4.50 1.20
C LEU A 111 -8.45 -4.52 2.11
N MET A 112 -7.95 -3.35 2.51
CA MET A 112 -6.79 -3.23 3.37
C MET A 112 -7.05 -3.74 4.80
N GLN A 113 -8.30 -3.72 5.27
CA GLN A 113 -8.69 -4.35 6.52
C GLN A 113 -8.65 -5.88 6.42
N THR A 114 -9.16 -6.47 5.34
CA THR A 114 -9.08 -7.92 5.08
C THR A 114 -7.64 -8.40 4.96
N LEU A 115 -6.76 -7.58 4.40
CA LEU A 115 -5.32 -7.84 4.34
C LEU A 115 -4.58 -7.56 5.66
N SER A 116 -5.31 -7.20 6.73
CA SER A 116 -4.74 -6.86 8.03
C SER A 116 -3.67 -5.77 7.99
N ILE A 117 -3.78 -4.83 7.04
CA ILE A 117 -2.84 -3.72 6.92
C ILE A 117 -3.13 -2.70 8.03
N PRO A 118 -2.17 -2.37 8.90
CA PRO A 118 -2.38 -1.42 9.99
C PRO A 118 -2.75 -0.02 9.46
N PRO A 119 -3.66 0.73 10.09
CA PRO A 119 -4.14 2.02 9.58
C PRO A 119 -3.04 3.04 9.27
N TRP A 120 -1.96 3.06 10.06
CA TRP A 120 -0.81 3.95 9.87
C TRP A 120 0.10 3.55 8.71
N GLU A 121 0.07 2.29 8.28
CA GLU A 121 0.84 1.83 7.11
C GLU A 121 0.09 2.08 5.81
N ARG A 122 -1.24 2.10 5.84
CA ARG A 122 -2.10 2.18 4.63
C ARG A 122 -1.80 3.36 3.72
N ALA A 123 -1.37 4.51 4.28
CA ALA A 123 -1.01 5.68 3.49
C ALA A 123 0.29 5.50 2.69
N TYR A 124 1.13 4.54 3.09
CA TYR A 124 2.46 4.31 2.53
C TYR A 124 2.55 3.02 1.70
N VAL A 125 1.46 2.23 1.61
CA VAL A 125 1.47 1.01 0.80
C VAL A 125 1.37 1.38 -0.68
N PRO A 126 2.36 1.01 -1.52
CA PRO A 126 2.25 1.17 -2.96
C PRO A 126 1.15 0.27 -3.51
N LEU A 127 0.24 0.85 -4.28
CA LEU A 127 -0.85 0.17 -4.95
C LEU A 127 -0.50 0.04 -6.43
N VAL A 128 -0.42 -1.18 -6.95
CA VAL A 128 -0.09 -1.43 -8.36
C VAL A 128 -1.39 -1.70 -9.11
N PHE A 129 -1.64 -0.89 -10.14
CA PHE A 129 -2.80 -1.00 -11.00
C PHE A 129 -2.39 -1.43 -12.39
N LEU A 130 -3.16 -2.31 -13.01
CA LEU A 130 -3.18 -2.53 -14.45
C LEU A 130 -4.37 -1.74 -15.01
N ASP A 131 -4.07 -0.62 -15.67
CA ASP A 131 -5.05 0.41 -16.04
C ASP A 131 -5.88 0.88 -14.81
N ASP A 132 -7.11 0.36 -14.68
CA ASP A 132 -8.07 0.67 -13.60
C ASP A 132 -8.28 -0.48 -12.59
N GLN A 133 -7.59 -1.61 -12.78
CA GLN A 133 -7.69 -2.77 -11.89
C GLN A 133 -6.51 -2.82 -10.92
N LEU A 134 -6.79 -2.93 -9.62
CA LEU A 134 -5.77 -3.09 -8.59
C LEU A 134 -5.24 -4.53 -8.62
N ILE A 135 -4.02 -4.70 -9.08
CA ILE A 135 -3.34 -6.01 -9.14
C ILE A 135 -2.46 -6.28 -7.92
N ALA A 136 -2.06 -5.27 -7.14
CA ALA A 136 -1.32 -5.53 -5.90
C ALA A 136 -1.44 -4.42 -4.85
N CYS A 137 -1.48 -4.86 -3.58
CA CYS A 137 -1.07 -4.08 -2.43
C CYS A 137 0.36 -4.50 -2.10
N TYR A 138 1.36 -3.73 -2.56
CA TYR A 138 2.75 -4.18 -2.53
C TYR A 138 3.24 -4.44 -1.11
N GLY A 139 3.89 -5.59 -0.90
CA GLY A 139 4.31 -6.08 0.42
C GLY A 139 3.24 -6.86 1.19
N TYR A 140 2.01 -6.99 0.67
CA TYR A 140 0.93 -7.74 1.33
C TYR A 140 0.27 -8.78 0.42
N LYS A 141 -0.14 -8.39 -0.79
CA LYS A 141 -0.88 -9.29 -1.69
C LYS A 141 -0.74 -8.86 -3.14
N ILE A 142 -0.54 -9.85 -4.01
CA ILE A 142 -0.64 -9.73 -5.47
C ILE A 142 -1.85 -10.55 -5.90
N TYR A 143 -2.66 -9.98 -6.79
CA TYR A 143 -3.83 -10.59 -7.40
C TYR A 143 -3.45 -10.97 -8.82
N GLU A 144 -3.53 -12.26 -9.14
CA GLU A 144 -3.33 -12.77 -10.50
C GLU A 144 -4.66 -12.77 -11.26
N THR A 145 -4.62 -12.54 -12.57
CA THR A 145 -5.71 -12.99 -13.46
C THR A 145 -5.76 -14.51 -13.42
N GLY A 146 -6.91 -15.06 -13.06
CA GLY A 146 -7.19 -16.48 -13.29
C GLY A 146 -7.32 -16.81 -14.76
#